data_AF-A0A183EWR2-F1
#
_entry.id   AF-A0A183EWR2-F1
#
_cell.length_a   1.000
_cell.length_b   1.000
_cell.length_c   1.000
_cell.angle_alpha   90.00
_cell.angle_beta   90.00
_cell.angle_gamma   90.00
#
_symmetry.space_group_name_H-M   'P 1'
#
loop_
_entity.id
_entity.type
_entity.pdbx_description
1 polymer ?
#
loop_
_entity_poly.entity_id
_entity_poly.type
_entity_poly.pdbx_seq_one_letter_code
_entity_poly.pdbx_strand_id
1 'polypeptide(L)' 'MLDRTHVTGKFMAIKADQTHYIVDSLKTPIGVVKRAALRMDDTLVISTDVTDVLPHFRASSC' A
#
# COMPACT_ATOMS: atom_id res chain seq x y z
N MET A 1 0.74 11.88 0.16
CA MET A 1 0.68 12.42 1.52
C MET A 1 0.89 13.90 1.44
N LEU A 2 0.03 14.66 2.12
CA LEU A 2 0.26 16.08 2.39
C LEU A 2 1.69 16.25 2.94
N ASP A 3 2.37 17.33 2.55
CA ASP A 3 3.67 17.73 3.11
C ASP A 3 4.88 16.83 2.75
N ARG A 4 4.93 16.24 1.54
CA ARG A 4 6.06 15.42 1.04
C ARG A 4 6.45 14.22 1.92
N THR A 5 5.58 13.81 2.85
CA THR A 5 5.87 12.66 3.71
C THR A 5 5.94 11.39 2.88
N HIS A 6 7.04 10.65 2.99
CA HIS A 6 7.23 9.36 2.34
C HIS A 6 7.12 8.24 3.37
N VAL A 7 6.21 7.30 3.12
CA VAL A 7 5.98 6.13 3.98
C VAL A 7 6.07 4.87 3.15
N THR A 8 6.52 3.78 3.77
CA THR A 8 6.61 2.47 3.12
C THR A 8 5.98 1.42 4.02
N GLY A 9 5.35 0.40 3.44
CA GLY A 9 4.71 -0.65 4.22
C GLY A 9 4.30 -1.81 3.33
N LYS A 10 3.80 -2.88 3.96
CA LYS A 10 3.31 -4.06 3.25
C LYS A 10 1.88 -3.82 2.81
N PHE A 11 1.67 -3.70 1.50
CA PHE A 11 0.32 -3.63 0.94
C PHE A 11 -0.46 -4.90 1.28
N MET A 12 -1.69 -4.75 1.76
CA MET A 12 -2.54 -5.89 2.11
C MET A 12 -3.80 -5.96 1.26
N ALA A 13 -4.53 -4.85 1.15
CA ALA A 13 -5.78 -4.80 0.40
C ALA A 13 -6.17 -3.36 0.07
N ILE A 14 -7.14 -3.23 -0.82
CA ILE A 14 -7.92 -2.00 -1.03
C ILE A 14 -9.31 -2.25 -0.45
N LYS A 15 -9.85 -1.27 0.29
CA LYS A 15 -11.24 -1.36 0.77
C LYS A 15 -12.19 -1.49 -0.42
N ALA A 16 -13.29 -2.23 -0.29
CA ALA A 16 -14.19 -2.53 -1.40
C ALA A 16 -14.77 -1.28 -2.11
N ASP A 17 -14.93 -0.18 -1.39
CA ASP A 17 -15.37 1.12 -1.92
C ASP A 17 -14.23 1.95 -2.56
N GLN A 18 -13.03 1.41 -2.63
CA GLN A 18 -11.83 2.04 -3.20
C GLN A 18 -11.45 3.37 -2.55
N THR A 19 -11.77 3.56 -1.26
CA THR A 19 -11.43 4.81 -0.56
C THR A 19 -10.13 4.72 0.26
N HIS A 20 -9.66 3.51 0.57
CA HIS A 20 -8.50 3.29 1.44
C HIS A 20 -7.58 2.16 0.96
N TYR A 21 -6.28 2.35 1.18
CA TYR A 21 -5.29 1.29 1.18
C TYR A 21 -5.13 0.72 2.59
N ILE A 22 -5.17 -0.60 2.72
CA ILE A 22 -4.88 -1.32 3.95
C ILE A 22 -3.41 -1.75 3.90
N VAL A 23 -2.63 -1.29 4.86
CA VAL A 23 -1.17 -1.50 4.91
C VAL A 23 -0.78 -2.03 6.28
N ASP A 24 0.10 -3.03 6.30
CA ASP A 24 0.70 -3.58 7.52
C ASP A 24 2.14 -3.07 7.66
N SER A 25 2.62 -2.93 8.90
CA SER A 25 3.98 -2.49 9.22
C SER A 25 4.39 -1.19 8.50
N LEU A 26 3.51 -0.17 8.54
CA LEU A 26 3.72 1.13 7.89
C LEU A 26 4.84 1.89 8.61
N LYS A 27 5.96 2.07 7.92
CA LYS A 27 7.12 2.84 8.36
C LYS A 27 6.88 4.32 8.06
N THR A 28 6.94 5.12 9.11
CA THR A 28 6.88 6.58 9.07
C THR A 28 8.19 7.16 9.63
N PRO A 29 8.50 8.45 9.39
CA PRO A 29 9.71 9.07 9.95
C PRO A 29 9.83 9.01 11.48
N ILE A 30 8.70 8.88 12.19
CA ILE A 30 8.66 8.87 13.67
C ILE A 30 8.54 7.46 14.26
N GLY A 31 8.35 6.42 13.44
CA GLY A 31 8.19 5.06 13.92
C GLY A 31 7.35 4.17 13.01
N VAL A 32 7.04 2.97 13.51
CA VAL A 32 6.30 1.94 12.77
C VAL A 32 4.89 1.80 13.33
N VAL A 33 3.90 1.88 12.44
CA VAL A 33 2.50 1.60 12.76
C VAL A 33 2.19 0.18 12.32
N LYS A 34 1.73 -0.66 13.26
CA LYS A 34 1.47 -2.09 13.00
C LYS A 34 0.46 -2.30 11.86
N ARG A 35 -0.66 -1.58 11.88
CA ARG A 35 -1.69 -1.60 10.83
C ARG A 35 -2.23 -0.21 10.60
N ALA A 36 -2.38 0.18 9.33
CA ALA A 36 -2.89 1.48 8.95
C ALA A 36 -3.87 1.37 7.78
N ALA A 37 -4.84 2.29 7.75
CA ALA A 37 -5.69 2.54 6.60
C ALA A 37 -5.33 3.93 6.06
N LEU A 38 -4.73 3.99 4.88
CA LEU A 38 -4.38 5.23 4.21
C LEU A 38 -5.52 5.65 3.29
N ARG A 39 -6.07 6.85 3.49
CA ARG A 39 -7.06 7.42 2.56
C ARG A 39 -6.41 7.69 1.21
N MET A 40 -7.11 7.35 0.13
CA MET A 40 -6.62 7.62 -1.22
C MET A 40 -6.50 9.13 -1.49
N ASP A 41 -7.42 9.93 -0.95
CA ASP A 41 -7.39 11.39 -1.08
C ASP A 41 -6.14 12.02 -0.42
N ASP A 42 -5.59 11.36 0.60
CA ASP A 42 -4.34 11.78 1.26
C ASP A 42 -3.10 11.26 0.49
N THR A 43 -3.27 10.44 -0.54
CA THR A 43 -2.19 9.76 -1.28
C THR A 43 -1.98 10.43 -2.64
N LEU A 44 -0.77 10.96 -2.86
CA LEU A 44 -0.43 11.63 -4.13
C LEU A 44 0.06 10.62 -5.16
N VAL A 45 0.93 9.70 -4.73
CA VAL A 45 1.53 8.66 -5.56
C VAL A 45 1.65 7.42 -4.71
N ILE A 46 1.33 6.26 -5.29
CA ILE A 46 1.61 4.95 -4.75
C ILE A 46 2.46 4.19 -5.76
N SER A 47 3.54 3.60 -5.27
CA SER A 47 4.40 2.73 -6.04
C SER A 47 4.55 1.42 -5.29
N THR A 48 4.40 0.31 -6.00
CA THR A 48 4.64 -1.02 -5.46
C THR A 48 5.68 -1.70 -6.32
N ASP A 49 6.62 -2.39 -5.68
CA ASP A 49 7.48 -3.31 -6.37
C ASP A 49 6.72 -4.64 -6.55
N VAL A 50 6.50 -5.05 -7.79
CA VAL A 50 5.75 -6.28 -8.13
C VAL A 50 6.68 -7.51 -8.13
N THR A 51 7.98 -7.31 -7.95
CA THR A 51 8.98 -8.38 -8.04
C THR A 51 8.75 -9.49 -7.01
N ASP A 52 8.08 -9.20 -5.90
CA ASP A 52 7.72 -10.17 -4.85
C ASP A 52 6.41 -10.97 -5.11
N VAL A 53 5.61 -10.62 -6.13
CA VAL A 53 4.26 -11.20 -6.35
C VAL A 53 4.20 -12.21 -7.49
N LEU A 54 5.25 -12.32 -8.30
CA LEU A 54 5.26 -13.13 -9.53
C LEU A 54 5.35 -14.67 -9.40
N PRO A 55 5.74 -15.34 -8.27
CA PRO A 55 5.78 -16.79 -8.28
C PRO A 55 4.39 -17.47 -8.25
N HIS A 56 3.32 -16.74 -7.92
CA HIS A 56 1.98 -17.31 -7.74
C HIS A 56 0.93 -16.80 -8.73
N PHE A 57 1.28 -15.86 -9.61
CA PHE A 57 0.34 -15.35 -10.60
C PHE A 57 0.40 -16.20 -11.89
N ARG A 58 -0.31 -17.34 -11.90
CA ARG A 58 -0.65 -18.02 -13.17
C ARG A 58 -1.74 -17.19 -13.85
N ALA A 59 -1.34 -16.33 -14.78
CA ALA A 59 -2.27 -15.78 -15.74
C ALA A 59 -2.84 -16.93 -16.57
N SER A 60 -4.09 -17.31 -16.32
CA SER A 60 -4.84 -18.19 -17.20
C SER A 60 -5.23 -17.36 -18.42
N SER A 61 -4.47 -17.48 -19.50
CA SER A 61 -4.84 -17.00 -20.82
C SER A 61 -6.03 -17.81 -21.33
N CYS A 62 -7.15 -17.14 -21.61
CA CYS A 62 -8.24 -17.67 -22.45
C CYS A 62 -7.86 -17.59 -23.92
#